data_AF-A0A3P6QFU3-F1
#
_entry.id   AF-A0A3P6QFU3-F1
#
_cell.length_a   1.000
_cell.length_b   1.000
_cell.length_c   1.000
_cell.angle_alpha   90.00
_cell.angle_beta   90.00
_cell.angle_gamma   90.00
#
_symmetry.space_group_name_H-M   'P 1'
#
loop_
_entity.id
_entity.type
_entity.pdbx_description
1 polymer ?
#
loop_
_entity_poly.entity_id
_entity_poly.type
_entity_poly.pdbx_seq_one_letter_code
_entity_poly.pdbx_strand_id
1 'polypeptide(L)'
;MATVAANSTLTTTTAFPAEELEVPQLYLAAWKFDEVSVYISITLFILAVVLLKIAYHKLPWVASYLPESLLLIVMGLIFGSIIHFIPNASALRLTPNLFFNILLPPIVLESAYSLYNKTFAELLGPILLFAVVGTVLNFLLIGFGLLAVDLAVGLGEPYLGLSIKEYLLFASLIVAVDPVAVLA
;
A
#
# COMPACT_ATOMS: atom_id res chain seq x y z
N MET A 1 -53.06 56.03 -13.91
CA MET A 1 -52.95 55.14 -15.09
C MET A 1 -53.36 53.75 -14.61
N ALA A 2 -54.64 53.41 -14.67
CA ALA A 2 -55.35 52.82 -15.83
C ALA A 2 -55.03 51.31 -15.95
N THR A 3 -55.93 50.32 -15.99
CA THR A 3 -57.41 50.20 -15.92
C THR A 3 -57.72 48.67 -15.84
N VAL A 4 -58.75 48.27 -15.08
CA VAL A 4 -59.87 47.32 -15.40
C VAL A 4 -59.54 46.07 -16.25
N ALA A 5 -59.64 44.83 -15.73
CA ALA A 5 -60.80 43.93 -15.57
C ALA A 5 -61.19 43.05 -16.79
N ALA A 6 -61.89 41.95 -16.48
CA ALA A 6 -62.72 41.08 -17.34
C ALA A 6 -62.09 39.81 -17.98
N ASN A 7 -62.36 38.67 -17.31
CA ASN A 7 -63.16 37.50 -17.73
C ASN A 7 -63.05 36.90 -19.16
N SER A 8 -63.31 35.57 -19.22
CA SER A 8 -63.64 34.72 -20.40
C SER A 8 -62.43 34.19 -21.20
N THR A 9 -62.31 32.99 -21.79
CA THR A 9 -63.22 31.93 -22.31
C THR A 9 -62.32 30.70 -22.61
N LEU A 10 -62.52 29.51 -22.02
CA LEU A 10 -63.13 28.29 -22.60
C LEU A 10 -62.59 27.75 -23.96
N THR A 11 -62.29 26.43 -23.94
CA THR A 11 -62.32 25.42 -25.04
C THR A 11 -61.23 25.51 -26.15
N THR A 12 -60.48 24.45 -26.49
CA THR A 12 -60.98 23.23 -27.14
C THR A 12 -59.94 22.09 -27.15
N THR A 13 -60.40 20.91 -26.74
CA THR A 13 -60.00 19.52 -27.10
C THR A 13 -59.14 19.33 -28.36
N THR A 14 -58.06 18.55 -28.28
CA THR A 14 -57.85 17.35 -29.14
C THR A 14 -56.79 16.42 -28.53
N ALA A 15 -57.18 15.14 -28.44
CA ALA A 15 -56.46 13.99 -27.91
C ALA A 15 -55.10 13.71 -28.53
N PHE A 16 -54.09 13.42 -27.70
CA PHE A 16 -53.03 12.42 -27.95
C PHE A 16 -52.52 11.92 -26.58
N PRO A 17 -52.45 10.60 -26.32
CA PRO A 17 -51.85 10.10 -25.09
C PRO A 17 -50.33 10.27 -25.22
N ALA A 18 -49.75 11.20 -24.45
CA ALA A 18 -48.30 11.27 -24.32
C ALA A 18 -47.87 10.15 -23.36
N GLU A 19 -47.26 9.09 -23.90
CA GLU A 19 -46.34 8.26 -23.13
C GLU A 19 -45.28 9.20 -22.53
N GLU A 20 -45.32 9.41 -21.22
CA GLU A 20 -44.19 9.93 -20.47
C GLU A 20 -43.08 8.87 -20.53
N LEU A 21 -42.27 8.92 -21.60
CA LEU A 21 -40.96 8.28 -21.60
C LEU A 21 -40.13 9.02 -20.54
N GLU A 22 -40.05 8.43 -19.34
CA GLU A 22 -39.08 8.81 -18.32
C GLU A 22 -37.68 8.72 -18.93
N VAL A 23 -37.20 9.84 -19.46
CA VAL A 23 -35.81 9.95 -19.92
C VAL A 23 -34.97 9.91 -18.64
N PRO A 24 -34.19 8.84 -18.38
CA PRO A 24 -33.37 8.80 -17.18
C PRO A 24 -32.43 9.99 -17.25
N GLN A 25 -32.50 10.89 -16.27
CA GLN A 25 -31.61 12.03 -16.15
C GLN A 25 -30.18 11.48 -16.04
N LEU A 26 -29.48 11.47 -17.18
CA LEU A 26 -28.12 11.00 -17.28
C LEU A 26 -27.21 12.04 -16.62
N TYR A 27 -26.87 11.83 -15.35
CA TYR A 27 -25.86 12.63 -14.64
C TYR A 27 -24.50 12.41 -15.32
N LEU A 28 -24.10 13.33 -16.21
CA LEU A 28 -22.90 13.21 -17.04
C LEU A 28 -21.57 13.40 -16.28
N ALA A 29 -21.61 13.82 -15.01
CA ALA A 29 -20.46 13.85 -14.11
C ALA A 29 -20.91 13.83 -12.65
N ALA A 30 -20.88 12.64 -12.03
CA ALA A 30 -21.02 12.51 -10.57
C ALA A 30 -19.63 12.63 -9.93
N TRP A 31 -19.42 13.66 -9.11
CA TRP A 31 -18.20 13.79 -8.32
C TRP A 31 -18.17 12.71 -7.23
N LYS A 32 -17.54 11.58 -7.52
CA LYS A 32 -17.22 10.53 -6.54
C LYS A 32 -15.99 10.94 -5.72
N PHE A 33 -16.16 11.88 -4.80
CA PHE A 33 -15.07 12.33 -3.91
C PHE A 33 -14.49 11.20 -3.03
N ASP A 34 -15.30 10.20 -2.69
CA ASP A 34 -14.87 9.06 -1.87
C ASP A 34 -13.78 8.22 -2.54
N GLU A 35 -13.86 8.03 -3.85
CA GLU A 35 -12.90 7.22 -4.61
C GLU A 35 -11.64 8.03 -4.93
N VAL A 36 -11.79 9.33 -5.25
CA VAL A 36 -10.68 10.23 -5.61
C VAL A 36 -9.80 10.58 -4.39
N SER A 37 -10.38 10.67 -3.19
CA SER A 37 -9.65 10.96 -1.94
C SER A 37 -8.51 9.96 -1.68
N VAL A 38 -8.73 8.68 -2.01
CA VAL A 38 -7.74 7.61 -1.86
C VAL A 38 -6.54 7.84 -2.76
N TYR A 39 -6.78 8.11 -4.05
CA TYR A 39 -5.70 8.35 -5.02
C TYR A 39 -4.90 9.60 -4.68
N ILE A 40 -5.57 10.71 -4.33
CA ILE A 40 -4.90 11.96 -3.95
C ILE A 40 -3.99 11.74 -2.73
N SER A 41 -4.47 11.01 -1.72
CA SER A 41 -3.66 10.77 -0.53
C SER A 41 -2.47 9.83 -0.77
N ILE A 42 -2.63 8.81 -1.62
CA ILE A 42 -1.51 7.95 -2.02
C ILE A 42 -0.48 8.76 -2.80
N THR A 43 -0.93 9.62 -3.73
CA THR A 43 -0.04 10.53 -4.47
C THR A 43 0.68 11.50 -3.54
N LEU A 44 -0.01 12.06 -2.54
CA LEU A 44 0.60 12.94 -1.54
C LEU A 44 1.62 12.18 -0.66
N PHE A 45 1.32 10.94 -0.28
CA PHE A 45 2.25 10.10 0.47
C PHE A 45 3.51 9.80 -0.34
N ILE A 46 3.36 9.37 -1.60
CA ILE A 46 4.48 9.12 -2.51
C ILE A 46 5.29 10.41 -2.73
N LEU A 47 4.63 11.55 -2.93
CA LEU A 47 5.28 12.86 -3.06
C LEU A 47 6.09 13.21 -1.81
N ALA A 48 5.54 12.97 -0.61
CA ALA A 48 6.24 13.22 0.64
C ALA A 48 7.49 12.33 0.78
N VAL A 49 7.40 11.05 0.40
CA VAL A 49 8.55 10.13 0.37
C VAL A 49 9.62 10.62 -0.61
N VAL A 50 9.23 11.07 -1.81
CA VAL A 50 10.17 11.60 -2.81
C VAL A 50 10.84 12.90 -2.33
N LEU A 51 10.07 13.82 -1.74
CA LEU A 51 10.61 15.05 -1.16
C LEU A 51 11.59 14.76 -0.03
N LEU A 52 11.27 13.79 0.82
CA LEU A 52 12.15 13.37 1.90
C LEU A 52 13.45 12.77 1.37
N LYS A 53 13.39 11.96 0.31
CA LYS A 53 14.57 11.42 -0.38
C LYS A 53 15.46 12.53 -0.97
N ILE A 54 14.85 13.56 -1.56
CA ILE A 54 15.57 14.75 -2.06
C ILE A 54 16.21 15.54 -0.90
N ALA A 55 15.49 15.73 0.20
CA ALA A 55 15.98 16.44 1.38
C ALA A 55 17.15 15.69 2.04
N TYR A 56 17.07 14.37 2.11
CA TYR A 56 18.15 13.50 2.61
C TYR A 56 19.45 13.69 1.82
N HIS A 57 19.35 13.75 0.48
CA HIS A 57 20.50 13.99 -0.40
C HIS A 57 21.15 15.37 -0.20
N LYS A 58 20.42 16.33 0.39
CA LYS A 58 20.90 17.70 0.66
C LYS A 58 21.51 17.86 2.06
N LEU A 59 21.29 16.91 2.99
CA LEU A 59 21.86 16.92 4.36
C LEU A 59 22.88 15.78 4.53
N PRO A 60 24.13 15.95 4.07
CA PRO A 60 25.17 14.91 4.17
C PRO A 60 25.53 14.55 5.62
N TRP A 61 25.24 15.44 6.59
CA TRP A 61 25.49 15.16 8.01
C TRP A 61 24.57 14.08 8.60
N VAL A 62 23.30 14.01 8.15
CA VAL A 62 22.33 13.00 8.63
C VAL A 62 22.55 11.65 7.93
N ALA A 63 22.95 11.69 6.65
CA ALA A 63 23.23 10.51 5.84
C ALA A 63 24.42 9.66 6.32
N SER A 64 25.34 10.25 7.09
CA SER A 64 26.49 9.50 7.65
C SER A 64 26.11 8.61 8.83
N TYR A 65 24.96 8.82 9.47
CA TYR A 65 24.54 8.08 10.68
C TYR A 65 23.29 7.22 10.46
N LEU A 66 22.38 7.61 9.56
CA LEU A 66 21.16 6.85 9.25
C LEU A 66 21.20 6.29 7.82
N PRO A 67 20.96 4.98 7.62
CA PRO A 67 20.77 4.41 6.28
C PRO A 67 19.43 4.89 5.70
N GLU A 68 19.38 5.03 4.36
CA GLU A 68 18.21 5.54 3.64
C GLU A 68 16.92 4.76 3.99
N SER A 69 17.02 3.43 4.07
CA SER A 69 15.87 2.56 4.36
C SER A 69 15.28 2.78 5.75
N LEU A 70 16.10 3.11 6.75
CA LEU A 70 15.60 3.36 8.11
C LEU A 70 14.75 4.62 8.18
N LEU A 71 15.16 5.65 7.44
CA LEU A 71 14.40 6.90 7.33
C LEU A 71 13.04 6.68 6.64
N LEU A 72 12.99 5.82 5.61
CA LEU A 72 11.73 5.44 4.97
C LEU A 72 10.79 4.66 5.91
N ILE A 73 11.33 3.75 6.73
CA ILE A 73 10.56 3.02 7.74
C ILE A 73 9.97 3.98 8.78
N VAL A 74 10.78 4.91 9.31
CA VAL A 74 10.33 5.90 10.31
C VAL A 74 9.25 6.80 9.72
N MET A 75 9.43 7.28 8.49
CA MET A 75 8.43 8.10 7.80
C MET A 75 7.10 7.35 7.62
N GLY A 76 7.17 6.08 7.20
CA GLY A 76 6.00 5.21 7.09
C GLY A 76 5.27 5.02 8.42
N LEU A 77 6.03 4.90 9.53
CA LEU A 77 5.46 4.77 10.87
C LEU A 77 4.78 6.07 11.33
N ILE A 78 5.37 7.23 11.05
CA ILE A 78 4.76 8.54 11.34
C ILE A 78 3.45 8.69 10.54
N PHE A 79 3.47 8.39 9.25
CA PHE A 79 2.30 8.49 8.39
C PHE A 79 1.18 7.51 8.81
N GLY A 80 1.55 6.25 9.10
CA GLY A 80 0.62 5.25 9.62
C GLY A 80 0.01 5.64 10.97
N SER A 81 0.79 6.28 11.84
CA SER A 81 0.32 6.84 13.10
C SER A 81 -0.69 7.98 12.87
N ILE A 82 -0.39 8.93 11.98
CA ILE A 82 -1.28 10.05 11.64
C ILE A 82 -2.64 9.54 11.14
N ILE A 83 -2.66 8.53 10.27
CA ILE A 83 -3.90 7.92 9.77
C ILE A 83 -4.70 7.27 10.90
N HIS A 84 -4.02 6.65 11.87
CA HIS A 84 -4.69 6.03 13.01
C HIS A 84 -5.46 7.04 13.89
N PHE A 85 -4.95 8.26 14.01
CA PHE A 85 -5.56 9.31 14.85
C PHE A 85 -6.71 10.08 14.17
N ILE A 86 -6.92 9.94 12.86
CA ILE A 86 -7.97 10.67 12.12
C ILE A 86 -9.21 9.77 11.93
N PRO A 87 -10.32 10.01 12.67
CA PRO A 87 -11.59 9.32 12.39
C PRO A 87 -12.12 9.74 11.01
N ASN A 88 -12.58 8.77 10.21
CA ASN A 88 -12.96 8.85 8.78
C ASN A 88 -11.84 8.68 7.74
N ALA A 89 -10.61 8.39 8.16
CA ALA A 89 -9.50 8.02 7.27
C ALA A 89 -9.43 6.49 7.00
N SER A 90 -10.54 5.75 7.14
CA SER A 90 -10.54 4.28 7.02
C SER A 90 -10.18 3.78 5.61
N ALA A 91 -10.45 4.59 4.58
CA ALA A 91 -10.06 4.30 3.20
C ALA A 91 -8.53 4.39 2.95
N LEU A 92 -7.76 4.92 3.93
CA LEU A 92 -6.30 5.09 3.88
C LEU A 92 -5.54 3.95 4.57
N ARG A 93 -6.24 2.99 5.19
CA ARG A 93 -5.58 1.77 5.65
C ARG A 93 -5.05 1.04 4.43
N LEU A 94 -3.75 0.74 4.44
CA LEU A 94 -3.09 -0.14 3.47
C LEU A 94 -3.77 -1.51 3.49
N THR A 95 -4.86 -1.60 2.74
CA THR A 95 -5.62 -2.83 2.57
C THR A 95 -4.78 -3.71 1.66
N PRO A 96 -4.71 -5.03 1.91
CA PRO A 96 -3.94 -5.95 1.06
C PRO A 96 -4.20 -5.75 -0.44
N ASN A 97 -5.46 -5.52 -0.82
CA ASN A 97 -5.84 -5.26 -2.22
C ASN A 97 -5.18 -4.02 -2.82
N LEU A 98 -5.07 -2.91 -2.08
CA LEU A 98 -4.39 -1.70 -2.57
C LEU A 98 -2.87 -1.91 -2.64
N PHE A 99 -2.30 -2.59 -1.66
CA PHE A 99 -0.88 -2.92 -1.65
C PHE A 99 -0.50 -3.78 -2.87
N PHE A 100 -1.21 -4.89 -3.09
CA PHE A 100 -0.91 -5.81 -4.18
C PHE A 100 -1.21 -5.24 -5.57
N ASN A 101 -2.25 -4.42 -5.73
CA ASN A 101 -2.64 -3.91 -7.05
C ASN A 101 -1.90 -2.62 -7.46
N ILE A 102 -1.51 -1.76 -6.51
CA ILE A 102 -0.94 -0.44 -6.82
C ILE A 102 0.53 -0.34 -6.40
N LEU A 103 0.90 -0.81 -5.21
CA LEU A 103 2.24 -0.60 -4.66
C LEU A 103 3.23 -1.68 -5.10
N LEU A 104 2.81 -2.95 -5.09
CA LEU A 104 3.69 -4.07 -5.40
C LEU A 104 4.20 -4.05 -6.86
N PRO A 105 3.37 -3.80 -7.91
CA PRO A 105 3.85 -3.90 -9.29
C PRO A 105 5.00 -2.92 -9.61
N PRO A 106 4.94 -1.63 -9.23
CA PRO A 106 6.08 -0.72 -9.39
C PRO A 106 7.33 -1.14 -8.63
N ILE A 107 7.19 -1.60 -7.38
CA ILE A 107 8.33 -2.01 -6.54
C ILE A 107 9.05 -3.22 -7.17
N VAL A 108 8.29 -4.24 -7.59
CA VAL A 108 8.88 -5.43 -8.22
C VAL A 108 9.48 -5.09 -9.58
N LEU A 109 8.86 -4.19 -10.36
CA LEU A 109 9.40 -3.75 -11.64
C LEU A 109 10.73 -2.99 -11.47
N GLU A 110 10.82 -2.09 -10.50
CA GLU A 110 12.04 -1.33 -10.18
C GLU A 110 13.18 -2.29 -9.77
N SER A 111 12.91 -3.21 -8.85
CA SER A 111 13.88 -4.21 -8.39
C SER A 111 14.32 -5.15 -9.52
N ALA A 112 13.38 -5.61 -10.36
CA ALA A 112 13.69 -6.46 -11.51
C ALA A 112 14.49 -5.72 -12.58
N TYR A 113 14.20 -4.44 -12.82
CA TYR A 113 14.93 -3.61 -13.77
C TYR A 113 16.37 -3.37 -13.33
N SER A 114 16.59 -3.10 -12.04
CA SER A 114 17.94 -2.91 -11.46
C SER A 114 18.79 -4.18 -11.48
N LEU A 115 18.17 -5.37 -11.54
CA LEU A 115 18.87 -6.65 -11.50
C LEU A 115 19.35 -7.13 -12.89
N TYR A 116 18.86 -6.53 -13.98
CA TYR A 116 19.21 -6.95 -15.34
C TYR A 116 20.69 -6.66 -15.66
N ASN A 117 21.55 -7.65 -15.46
CA ASN A 117 22.96 -7.63 -15.84
C ASN A 117 23.34 -8.97 -16.52
N LYS A 118 24.16 -8.92 -17.58
CA LYS A 118 24.64 -10.12 -18.29
C LYS A 118 25.39 -11.09 -17.36
N THR A 119 26.17 -10.56 -16.42
CA THR A 119 26.89 -11.36 -15.42
C THR A 119 25.94 -12.11 -14.48
N PHE A 120 24.77 -11.53 -14.16
CA PHE A 120 23.74 -12.19 -13.36
C PHE A 120 23.14 -13.39 -14.12
N ALA A 121 22.91 -13.25 -15.42
CA ALA A 121 22.38 -14.34 -16.26
C ALA A 121 23.39 -15.50 -16.42
N GLU A 122 24.69 -15.21 -16.48
CA GLU A 122 25.75 -16.23 -16.56
C GLU A 122 25.92 -17.03 -15.25
N LEU A 123 25.59 -16.44 -14.10
CA LEU A 123 25.72 -17.05 -12.77
C LEU A 123 24.37 -17.48 -12.15
N LEU A 124 23.32 -17.63 -12.97
CA LEU A 124 21.97 -17.91 -12.48
C LEU A 124 21.87 -19.22 -11.67
N GLY A 125 22.67 -20.24 -12.02
CA GLY A 125 22.69 -21.53 -11.32
C GLY A 125 23.08 -21.39 -9.83
N PRO A 126 24.29 -20.87 -9.51
CA PRO A 126 24.69 -20.58 -8.14
C PRO A 126 23.72 -19.66 -7.40
N ILE A 127 23.22 -18.61 -8.07
CA ILE A 127 22.26 -17.67 -7.46
C ILE A 127 20.98 -18.40 -7.05
N LEU A 128 20.44 -19.25 -7.92
CA LEU A 128 19.24 -20.04 -7.62
C LEU A 128 19.49 -21.05 -6.49
N LEU A 129 20.67 -21.67 -6.46
CA LEU A 129 21.06 -22.58 -5.38
C LEU A 129 21.08 -21.85 -4.04
N PHE A 130 21.76 -20.70 -3.96
CA PHE A 130 21.80 -19.88 -2.74
C PHE A 130 20.42 -19.33 -2.37
N ALA A 131 19.64 -18.89 -3.37
CA ALA A 131 18.32 -18.33 -3.14
C ALA A 131 17.31 -19.37 -2.65
N VAL A 132 17.32 -20.60 -3.18
CA VAL A 132 16.34 -21.63 -2.77
C VAL A 132 16.86 -22.47 -1.61
N VAL A 133 18.03 -23.11 -1.77
CA VAL A 133 18.57 -24.00 -0.73
C VAL A 133 19.02 -23.17 0.48
N GLY A 134 19.66 -22.03 0.24
CA GLY A 134 20.10 -21.14 1.31
C GLY A 134 18.93 -20.55 2.11
N THR A 135 17.83 -20.14 1.47
CA THR A 135 16.65 -19.65 2.21
C THR A 135 15.95 -20.76 2.97
N VAL A 136 15.79 -21.96 2.40
CA VAL A 136 15.19 -23.10 3.11
C VAL A 136 16.03 -23.49 4.33
N LEU A 137 17.36 -23.56 4.19
CA LEU A 137 18.23 -23.87 5.33
C LEU A 137 18.21 -22.76 6.38
N ASN A 138 18.24 -21.49 5.97
CA ASN A 138 18.15 -20.34 6.89
C ASN A 138 16.81 -20.33 7.64
N PHE A 139 15.71 -20.60 6.94
CA PHE A 139 14.37 -20.75 7.50
C PHE A 139 14.32 -21.82 8.59
N LEU A 140 14.85 -23.02 8.31
CA LEU A 140 14.87 -24.11 9.28
C LEU A 140 15.78 -23.81 10.47
N LEU A 141 16.97 -23.23 10.22
CA LEU A 141 17.91 -22.84 11.28
C LEU A 141 17.31 -21.81 12.23
N ILE A 142 16.64 -20.79 11.70
CA ILE A 142 15.96 -19.78 12.50
C ILE A 142 14.80 -20.40 13.28
N GLY A 143 13.93 -21.17 12.61
CA GLY A 143 12.75 -21.77 13.26
C GLY A 143 13.10 -22.76 14.36
N PHE A 144 13.99 -23.72 14.09
CA PHE A 144 14.46 -24.66 15.10
C PHE A 144 15.38 -23.99 16.13
N GLY A 145 16.14 -22.97 15.73
CA GLY A 145 16.97 -22.17 16.64
C GLY A 145 16.13 -21.45 17.70
N LEU A 146 15.03 -20.79 17.29
CA LEU A 146 14.10 -20.17 18.24
C LEU A 146 13.44 -21.22 19.16
N LEU A 147 13.02 -22.37 18.62
CA LEU A 147 12.49 -23.46 19.45
C LEU A 147 13.52 -23.94 20.47
N ALA A 148 14.77 -24.14 20.04
CA ALA A 148 15.84 -24.61 20.92
C ALA A 148 16.16 -23.59 22.02
N VAL A 149 16.16 -22.29 21.71
CA VAL A 149 16.35 -21.22 22.70
C VAL A 149 15.18 -21.17 23.68
N ASP A 150 13.95 -21.31 23.21
CA ASP A 150 12.77 -21.35 24.08
C ASP A 150 12.82 -22.52 25.07
N LEU A 151 13.22 -23.72 24.59
CA LEU A 151 13.36 -24.90 25.43
C LEU A 151 14.55 -24.81 26.41
N ALA A 152 15.65 -24.15 26.02
CA ALA A 152 16.87 -24.10 26.82
C ALA A 152 16.90 -22.96 27.85
N VAL A 153 16.48 -21.75 27.46
CA VAL A 153 16.60 -20.53 28.27
C VAL A 153 15.22 -19.98 28.66
N GLY A 154 14.18 -20.32 27.90
CA GLY A 154 12.85 -19.68 28.00
C GLY A 154 12.84 -18.33 27.30
N LEU A 155 11.96 -18.14 26.32
CA LEU A 155 11.74 -16.83 25.71
C LEU A 155 10.63 -16.09 26.48
N GLY A 156 11.04 -15.31 27.48
CA GLY A 156 10.18 -14.40 28.24
C GLY A 156 9.45 -15.03 29.44
N GLU A 157 8.96 -14.17 30.34
CA GLU A 157 8.09 -14.54 31.45
C GLU A 157 6.72 -13.85 31.31
N PRO A 158 5.59 -14.60 31.33
CA PRO A 158 5.47 -16.07 31.28
C PRO A 158 5.87 -16.66 29.92
N TYR A 159 6.16 -17.96 29.88
CA TYR A 159 6.51 -18.71 28.65
C TYR A 159 5.54 -18.40 27.51
N LEU A 160 6.09 -18.10 26.33
CA LEU A 160 5.33 -17.78 25.11
C LEU A 160 4.33 -18.88 24.71
N GLY A 161 4.57 -20.14 25.09
CA GLY A 161 3.64 -21.25 24.86
C GLY A 161 3.36 -21.54 23.39
N LEU A 162 4.26 -21.10 22.50
CA LEU A 162 4.08 -21.20 21.07
C LEU A 162 4.36 -22.62 20.58
N SER A 163 3.52 -23.08 19.66
CA SER A 163 3.71 -24.31 18.91
C SER A 163 4.85 -24.17 17.90
N ILE A 164 5.45 -25.30 17.52
CA ILE A 164 6.48 -25.35 16.46
C ILE A 164 6.05 -24.66 15.16
N LYS A 165 4.75 -24.69 14.85
CA LYS A 165 4.18 -24.04 13.67
C LYS A 165 4.33 -22.52 13.71
N GLU A 166 4.22 -21.92 14.89
CA GLU A 166 4.29 -20.46 15.07
C GLU A 166 5.74 -19.98 14.99
N TYR A 167 6.69 -20.73 15.54
CA TYR A 167 8.12 -20.48 15.34
C TYR A 167 8.54 -20.59 13.88
N LEU A 168 8.04 -21.61 13.16
CA LEU A 168 8.26 -21.74 11.73
C LEU A 168 7.57 -20.62 10.95
N LEU A 169 6.34 -20.21 11.29
CA LEU A 169 5.70 -19.06 10.64
C LEU A 169 6.54 -17.80 10.81
N PHE A 170 6.98 -17.51 12.03
CA PHE A 170 7.85 -16.37 12.30
C PHE A 170 9.16 -16.46 11.50
N ALA A 171 9.80 -17.63 11.49
CA ALA A 171 11.00 -17.86 10.68
C ALA A 171 10.77 -17.60 9.18
N SER A 172 9.60 -17.99 8.64
CA SER A 172 9.24 -17.72 7.23
C SER A 172 9.12 -16.22 6.94
N LEU A 173 8.72 -15.43 7.93
CA LEU A 173 8.57 -13.98 7.77
C LEU A 173 9.93 -13.29 7.77
N ILE A 174 10.85 -13.70 8.65
CA ILE A 174 12.16 -13.03 8.80
C ILE A 174 13.25 -13.57 7.88
N VAL A 175 13.06 -14.77 7.29
CA VAL A 175 14.01 -15.34 6.31
C VAL A 175 13.99 -14.61 4.97
N ALA A 176 12.89 -13.90 4.65
CA ALA A 176 12.78 -13.11 3.43
C ALA A 176 13.74 -11.91 3.52
N VAL A 177 14.84 -11.97 2.77
CA VAL A 177 15.85 -10.90 2.71
C VAL A 177 15.57 -10.00 1.50
N ASP A 178 15.42 -8.70 1.74
CA ASP A 178 15.42 -7.70 0.67
C ASP A 178 16.83 -7.09 0.52
N PRO A 179 17.59 -7.46 -0.53
CA PRO A 179 18.92 -6.91 -0.77
C PRO A 179 18.88 -5.42 -1.13
N VAL A 180 17.74 -4.89 -1.59
CA VAL A 180 17.61 -3.48 -2.00
C VAL A 180 17.87 -2.54 -0.82
N ALA A 181 17.44 -2.91 0.39
CA ALA A 181 17.67 -2.12 1.60
C ALA A 181 19.13 -2.13 2.10
N VAL A 182 19.95 -3.08 1.64
CA VAL A 182 21.34 -3.26 2.10
C VAL A 182 22.36 -2.73 1.10
N LEU A 183 22.02 -2.73 -0.19
CA LEU A 183 22.92 -2.30 -1.28
C LEU A 183 22.77 -0.82 -1.68
N ALA A 184 21.70 -0.15 -1.23
CA ALA A 184 21.47 1.29 -1.43
C ALA A 184 22.26 2.13 -0.42
#